data_AF-A0AAT9M6P3-F1
#
_entry.id   AF-A0AAT9M6P3-F1
#
_cell.length_a   1.000
_cell.length_b   1.000
_cell.length_c   1.000
_cell.angle_alpha   90.00
_cell.angle_beta   90.00
_cell.angle_gamma   90.00
#
_symmetry.space_group_name_H-M   'P 1'
#
loop_
_entity.id
_entity.type
_entity.pdbx_description
1 polymer ?
#
loop_
_entity_poly.entity_id
_entity_poly.type
_entity_poly.pdbx_seq_one_letter_code
_entity_poly.pdbx_strand_id
1 'polypeptide(L)'
;MTELFTTWLTSTDRIDHAVTDEQFYDNRPEPEAVCGAVITLATMETLPGPHCARCAAFLAARESLRDLDQRLNVHRHRRPGWLGRLLHRDTPTPAVPTPPALGRHGRSQTPVDAVSSPAAAPTGFCSPDGGQ
;
A
#
# COMPACT_ATOMS: atom_id res chain seq x y z
N MET A 1 -13.75 -30.45 -15.04
CA MET A 1 -14.92 -29.58 -14.93
C MET A 1 -14.68 -28.74 -13.70
N THR A 2 -14.41 -27.43 -13.85
CA THR A 2 -14.00 -26.59 -12.72
C THR A 2 -15.09 -25.55 -12.52
N GLU A 3 -15.89 -25.73 -11.48
CA GLU A 3 -16.86 -24.73 -11.05
C GLU A 3 -16.11 -23.54 -10.46
N LEU A 4 -16.65 -22.33 -10.66
CA LEU A 4 -16.13 -21.14 -10.00
C LEU A 4 -16.71 -21.12 -8.60
N PHE A 5 -15.94 -21.68 -7.68
CA PHE A 5 -16.20 -21.56 -6.27
C PHE A 5 -15.92 -20.12 -5.84
N THR A 6 -16.86 -19.56 -5.07
CA THR A 6 -16.77 -18.21 -4.54
C THR A 6 -17.20 -18.19 -3.10
N THR A 7 -16.46 -17.46 -2.28
CA THR A 7 -16.81 -17.17 -0.89
C THR A 7 -17.20 -15.71 -0.72
N TRP A 8 -18.08 -15.41 0.24
CA TRP A 8 -18.45 -14.04 0.59
C TRP A 8 -17.63 -13.59 1.78
N LEU A 9 -16.92 -12.47 1.63
CA LEU A 9 -16.13 -11.86 2.70
C LEU A 9 -16.68 -10.47 3.02
N THR A 10 -16.85 -10.18 4.31
CA THR A 10 -17.30 -8.87 4.79
C THR A 10 -16.14 -7.89 4.84
N SER A 11 -16.28 -6.75 4.17
CA SER A 11 -15.32 -5.65 4.25
C SER A 11 -15.60 -4.70 5.41
N THR A 12 -14.61 -3.86 5.73
CA THR A 12 -14.70 -2.89 6.84
C THR A 12 -15.86 -1.88 6.73
N ASP A 13 -16.36 -1.63 5.52
CA ASP A 13 -17.58 -0.86 5.24
C ASP A 13 -18.88 -1.64 5.47
N ARG A 14 -18.77 -2.89 5.96
CA ARG A 14 -19.86 -3.85 6.19
C ARG A 14 -20.64 -4.20 4.93
N ILE A 15 -19.96 -4.32 3.80
CA ILE A 15 -20.51 -4.89 2.58
C ILE A 15 -19.88 -6.26 2.34
N ASP A 16 -20.70 -7.23 1.92
CA ASP A 16 -20.20 -8.56 1.61
C ASP A 16 -19.81 -8.64 0.14
N HIS A 17 -18.57 -9.02 -0.11
CA HIS A 17 -18.00 -9.14 -1.44
C HIS A 17 -17.70 -10.59 -1.78
N ALA A 18 -18.15 -11.04 -2.95
CA ALA A 18 -17.77 -12.35 -3.47
C ALA A 18 -16.30 -12.32 -3.94
N VAL A 19 -15.52 -13.28 -3.46
CA VAL A 19 -14.10 -13.48 -3.76
C VAL A 19 -13.94 -14.89 -4.33
N THR A 20 -13.07 -15.07 -5.32
CA THR A 20 -12.82 -16.41 -5.88
C THR A 20 -11.93 -17.21 -4.95
N ASP A 21 -12.03 -18.53 -5.01
CA ASP A 21 -11.22 -19.44 -4.21
C ASP A 21 -9.71 -19.17 -4.35
N GLU A 22 -9.23 -18.85 -5.55
CA GLU A 22 -7.83 -18.52 -5.76
C GLU A 22 -7.40 -17.28 -4.96
N GLN A 23 -8.23 -16.25 -4.95
CA GLN A 23 -7.98 -15.04 -4.15
C GLN A 23 -8.08 -15.31 -2.65
N PHE A 24 -8.96 -16.22 -2.24
CA PHE A 24 -9.09 -16.64 -0.85
C PHE A 24 -7.86 -17.44 -0.38
N TYR A 25 -7.42 -18.42 -1.17
CA TYR A 25 -6.25 -19.25 -0.84
C TYR A 25 -4.92 -18.51 -0.88
N ASP A 26 -4.84 -17.44 -1.68
CA ASP A 26 -3.69 -16.53 -1.71
C ASP A 26 -3.43 -15.84 -0.35
N ASN A 27 -4.40 -15.86 0.59
CA ASN A 27 -4.28 -15.30 1.95
C ASN A 27 -3.73 -13.86 1.97
N ARG A 28 -4.06 -13.06 0.95
CA ARG A 28 -3.65 -11.66 0.91
C ARG A 28 -4.44 -10.87 1.95
N PRO A 29 -3.81 -9.85 2.59
CA PRO A 29 -4.51 -8.97 3.52
C PRO A 29 -5.65 -8.20 2.83
N GLU A 30 -5.56 -8.02 1.51
CA GLU A 30 -6.52 -7.28 0.70
C GLU A 30 -6.87 -8.08 -0.57
N PRO A 31 -7.82 -9.03 -0.50
CA PRO A 31 -8.21 -9.82 -1.65
C PRO A 31 -8.96 -8.96 -2.69
N GLU A 32 -8.86 -9.34 -3.96
CA GLU A 32 -9.65 -8.73 -5.04
C GLU A 32 -10.98 -9.48 -5.20
N ALA A 33 -12.09 -8.78 -5.00
CA ALA A 33 -13.44 -9.30 -5.22
C ALA A 33 -13.76 -9.45 -6.71
N VAL A 34 -14.78 -10.24 -7.05
CA VAL A 34 -15.22 -10.45 -8.44
C VAL A 34 -15.71 -9.17 -9.13
N CYS A 35 -16.11 -8.15 -8.36
CA CYS A 35 -16.44 -6.82 -8.88
C CYS A 35 -15.20 -5.96 -9.21
N GLY A 36 -13.99 -6.47 -8.97
CA GLY A 36 -12.71 -5.79 -9.16
C GLY A 36 -12.34 -4.84 -8.01
N ALA A 37 -13.09 -4.84 -6.91
CA ALA A 37 -12.73 -4.08 -5.72
C ALA A 37 -11.68 -4.85 -4.92
N VAL A 38 -10.61 -4.16 -4.54
CA VAL A 38 -9.68 -4.65 -3.50
C VAL A 38 -10.30 -4.30 -2.16
N ILE A 39 -10.54 -5.29 -1.31
CA ILE A 39 -11.30 -5.11 -0.07
C ILE A 39 -10.39 -5.25 1.14
N THR A 40 -10.56 -4.36 2.13
CA THR A 40 -10.00 -4.55 3.46
C THR A 40 -10.99 -5.38 4.28
N LEU A 41 -10.56 -6.55 4.75
CA LEU A 41 -11.41 -7.48 5.49
C LEU A 41 -11.80 -6.92 6.86
N ALA A 42 -13.07 -7.11 7.22
CA ALA A 42 -13.53 -6.86 8.57
C ALA A 42 -13.00 -7.92 9.54
N THR A 43 -13.10 -7.64 10.85
CA THR A 43 -12.73 -8.63 11.87
C THR A 43 -13.72 -9.80 11.88
N MET A 44 -13.30 -10.96 12.37
CA MET A 44 -14.14 -12.18 12.37
C MET A 44 -15.42 -12.05 13.20
N GLU A 45 -15.48 -11.11 14.16
CA GLU A 45 -16.67 -10.84 14.97
C GLU A 45 -17.69 -9.93 14.25
N THR A 46 -17.32 -9.39 13.10
CA THR A 46 -18.22 -8.54 12.32
C THR A 46 -19.33 -9.38 11.72
N LEU A 47 -20.58 -8.97 11.97
CA LEU A 47 -21.74 -9.63 11.37
C LEU A 47 -21.74 -9.43 9.85
N PRO A 48 -22.22 -10.42 9.06
CA PRO A 48 -22.37 -10.30 7.63
C PRO A 48 -23.19 -9.07 7.22
N GLY A 49 -22.75 -8.42 6.16
CA GLY A 49 -23.39 -7.24 5.58
C GLY A 49 -24.34 -7.57 4.43
N PRO A 50 -24.99 -6.57 3.81
CA PRO A 50 -25.63 -6.76 2.52
C PRO A 50 -24.59 -7.16 1.45
N HIS A 51 -24.99 -8.05 0.54
CA HIS A 51 -24.16 -8.40 -0.60
C HIS A 51 -23.95 -7.21 -1.54
N CYS A 52 -22.71 -7.02 -2.00
CA CYS A 52 -22.38 -6.04 -3.04
C CYS A 52 -23.21 -6.31 -4.30
N ALA A 53 -23.99 -5.33 -4.74
CA ALA A 53 -24.86 -5.45 -5.92
C ALA A 53 -24.10 -5.84 -7.19
N ARG A 54 -22.85 -5.37 -7.35
CA ARG A 54 -22.00 -5.72 -8.50
C ARG A 54 -21.53 -7.17 -8.44
N CYS A 55 -21.17 -7.67 -7.25
CA CYS A 55 -20.80 -9.08 -7.07
C CYS A 55 -22.01 -9.99 -7.31
N ALA A 56 -23.17 -9.66 -6.75
CA ALA A 56 -24.41 -10.42 -6.97
C ALA A 56 -24.80 -10.46 -8.45
N ALA A 57 -24.75 -9.32 -9.15
CA ALA A 57 -25.04 -9.26 -10.57
C ALA A 57 -24.04 -10.08 -11.42
N PHE A 58 -22.75 -10.06 -11.06
CA PHE A 58 -21.73 -10.85 -11.74
C PHE A 58 -22.00 -12.36 -11.61
N LEU A 59 -22.33 -12.83 -10.41
CA LEU A 59 -22.64 -14.24 -10.17
C LEU A 59 -23.92 -14.67 -10.88
N ALA A 60 -24.98 -13.87 -10.80
CA ALA A 60 -26.23 -14.13 -11.52
C ALA A 60 -26.02 -14.17 -13.04
N ALA A 61 -25.22 -13.25 -13.59
CA ALA A 61 -24.87 -13.27 -15.01
C ALA A 61 -24.12 -14.54 -15.38
N ARG A 62 -23.14 -14.98 -14.57
CA ARG A 62 -22.42 -16.24 -14.84
C ARG A 62 -23.32 -17.47 -14.77
N GLU A 63 -24.25 -17.52 -13.83
CA GLU A 63 -25.19 -18.63 -13.72
C GLU A 63 -26.09 -18.74 -14.97
N SER A 64 -26.45 -17.59 -15.56
CA SER A 64 -27.26 -17.52 -16.78
C SER A 64 -26.53 -17.92 -18.06
N LEU A 65 -25.20 -17.97 -18.07
CA LEU A 65 -24.43 -18.33 -19.25
C LEU A 65 -24.56 -19.83 -19.56
N ARG A 66 -25.07 -20.14 -20.75
CA ARG A 66 -25.19 -21.53 -21.24
C ARG A 66 -23.87 -22.16 -21.63
N ASP A 67 -22.88 -21.34 -21.96
CA ASP A 67 -21.59 -21.79 -22.48
C ASP A 67 -20.51 -21.78 -21.38
N LEU A 68 -19.88 -22.94 -21.17
CA LEU A 68 -18.98 -23.19 -20.04
C LEU A 68 -17.69 -22.34 -20.14
N ASP A 69 -17.16 -22.13 -21.35
CA ASP A 69 -15.95 -21.33 -21.55
C ASP A 69 -16.15 -19.85 -21.20
N GLN A 70 -17.37 -19.33 -21.39
CA GLN A 70 -17.74 -17.99 -20.95
C GLN A 70 -17.94 -17.94 -19.43
N ARG A 71 -18.41 -19.03 -18.83
CA ARG A 71 -18.45 -19.24 -17.37
C ARG A 71 -17.09 -19.48 -16.73
N LEU A 72 -16.00 -19.57 -17.48
CA LEU A 72 -14.65 -19.80 -16.95
C LEU A 72 -13.75 -18.56 -17.02
N ASN A 73 -13.97 -17.67 -17.99
CA ASN A 73 -13.03 -16.55 -18.22
C ASN A 73 -13.32 -15.32 -17.33
N VAL A 74 -12.86 -15.34 -16.07
CA VAL A 74 -12.87 -14.16 -15.17
C VAL A 74 -11.97 -13.03 -15.71
N HIS A 75 -10.99 -13.36 -16.54
CA HIS A 75 -9.96 -12.42 -17.02
C HIS A 75 -10.37 -11.58 -18.23
N ARG A 76 -11.61 -11.69 -18.72
CA ARG A 76 -12.03 -10.88 -19.85
C ARG A 76 -12.45 -9.48 -19.40
N HIS A 77 -11.54 -8.55 -19.69
CA HIS A 77 -11.70 -7.10 -19.68
C HIS A 77 -11.39 -6.40 -18.35
N ARG A 78 -10.19 -6.62 -17.80
CA ARG A 78 -9.42 -5.47 -17.26
C ARG A 78 -9.17 -4.50 -18.42
N ARG A 79 -10.14 -3.65 -18.73
CA ARG A 79 -9.83 -2.37 -19.38
C ARG A 79 -9.12 -1.58 -18.29
N PRO A 80 -7.80 -1.33 -18.36
CA PRO A 80 -7.21 -0.31 -17.52
C PRO A 80 -7.99 0.97 -17.80
N GLY A 81 -8.72 1.46 -16.79
CA GLY A 81 -9.50 2.68 -16.91
C GLY A 81 -8.55 3.82 -17.23
N TRP A 82 -8.43 4.15 -18.52
CA TRP A 82 -7.77 5.38 -18.97
C TRP A 82 -8.29 6.57 -18.13
N LEU A 83 -9.58 6.60 -17.83
CA LEU A 83 -10.23 7.67 -17.07
C LEU A 83 -9.84 7.73 -15.58
N GLY A 84 -9.22 6.70 -15.00
CA GLY A 84 -8.71 6.75 -13.62
C GLY A 84 -7.53 7.72 -13.45
N ARG A 85 -6.86 8.09 -14.55
CA ARG A 85 -5.75 9.06 -14.53
C ARG A 85 -6.19 10.53 -14.53
N LEU A 86 -7.48 10.82 -14.72
CA LEU A 86 -7.98 12.20 -14.77
C LEU A 86 -8.50 12.73 -13.42
N LEU A 87 -8.58 11.88 -12.38
CA LEU A 87 -8.98 12.29 -11.03
C LEU A 87 -7.82 12.32 -10.02
N HIS A 88 -6.62 11.90 -10.40
CA HIS A 88 -5.38 12.21 -9.67
C HIS A 88 -4.72 13.46 -10.22
N ARG A 89 -5.47 14.57 -10.23
CA ARG A 89 -4.92 15.89 -10.50
C ARG A 89 -4.80 16.64 -9.17
N ASP A 90 -3.57 16.70 -8.69
CA ASP A 90 -3.00 17.72 -7.81
C ASP A 90 -3.71 17.96 -6.46
N THR A 91 -3.37 17.14 -5.46
CA THR A 91 -3.31 17.63 -4.08
C THR A 91 -1.94 18.32 -3.90
N PRO A 92 -1.87 19.66 -3.84
CA PRO A 92 -0.61 20.33 -3.51
C PRO A 92 -0.23 20.02 -2.06
N THR A 93 0.91 19.39 -1.88
CA THR A 93 1.64 19.33 -0.61
C THR A 93 1.78 20.74 -0.03
N PRO A 94 1.33 21.03 1.20
CA PRO A 94 1.61 22.32 1.82
C PRO A 94 3.12 22.40 2.12
N ALA A 95 3.81 23.25 1.37
CA ALA A 95 5.20 23.61 1.59
C ALA A 95 5.33 24.40 2.90
N VAL A 96 6.13 23.88 3.83
CA VAL A 96 6.54 24.60 5.05
C VAL A 96 7.52 25.71 4.64
N PRO A 97 7.29 26.99 5.00
CA PRO A 97 8.23 28.06 4.71
C PRO A 97 9.51 27.91 5.52
N THR A 98 10.63 27.75 4.81
CA THR A 98 11.99 27.82 5.39
C THR A 98 12.41 29.29 5.44
N PRO A 99 12.94 29.82 6.56
CA PRO A 99 13.39 31.21 6.64
C PRO A 99 14.66 31.44 5.78
N PRO A 100 14.76 32.61 5.11
CA PRO A 100 15.81 32.90 4.16
C PRO A 100 17.18 33.14 4.81
N ALA A 101 18.19 32.46 4.29
CA ALA A 101 19.60 32.74 4.55
C ALA A 101 20.01 34.09 3.96
N LEU A 102 20.48 35.00 4.80
CA LEU A 102 21.14 36.24 4.38
C LEU A 102 22.53 35.90 3.82
N GLY A 103 22.66 35.95 2.50
CA GLY A 103 23.95 36.02 1.85
C GLY A 103 24.60 37.39 2.06
N ARG A 104 25.91 37.40 2.34
CA ARG A 104 26.75 38.54 1.96
C ARG A 104 28.09 38.05 1.43
N HIS A 105 28.35 38.49 0.21
CA HIS A 105 29.48 38.18 -0.65
C HIS A 105 30.87 38.45 -0.05
N GLY A 106 31.79 37.54 -0.39
CA GLY A 106 33.05 37.89 -1.05
C GLY A 106 34.24 38.17 -0.13
N ARG A 107 35.33 37.41 -0.30
CA ARG A 107 36.60 37.88 -0.89
C ARG A 107 37.66 36.78 -0.75
N SER A 108 38.32 36.49 -1.86
CA SER A 108 39.46 35.59 -2.02
C SER A 108 40.64 35.96 -1.11
N GLN A 109 41.32 34.95 -0.55
CA GLN A 109 42.80 34.89 -0.38
C GLN A 109 43.23 33.58 0.33
N THR A 110 44.03 32.77 -0.37
CA THR A 110 45.14 31.97 0.19
C THR A 110 46.44 32.78 -0.04
N PRO A 111 47.66 32.44 0.44
CA PRO A 111 48.13 31.31 1.28
C PRO A 111 49.08 31.74 2.45
N VAL A 112 49.68 30.74 3.13
CA VAL A 112 50.83 30.76 4.08
C VAL A 112 50.59 31.45 5.44
N ASP A 113 51.04 30.99 6.61
CA ASP A 113 52.27 30.29 6.96
C ASP A 113 52.11 29.43 8.22
N ALA A 114 53.09 28.55 8.38
CA ALA A 114 53.29 27.62 9.48
C ALA A 114 53.32 28.26 10.88
N VAL A 115 52.92 27.49 11.90
CA VAL A 115 53.78 27.15 13.05
C VAL A 115 53.14 25.99 13.81
N SER A 116 53.92 24.92 13.91
CA SER A 116 53.72 23.77 14.79
C SER A 116 53.67 24.19 16.25
N SER A 117 52.82 23.55 17.07
CA SER A 117 53.35 22.78 18.21
C SER A 117 52.28 22.09 19.08
N PRO A 118 52.67 21.01 19.77
CA PRO A 118 51.79 20.03 20.41
C PRO A 118 51.74 20.18 21.94
N ALA A 119 50.69 19.62 22.57
CA ALA A 119 50.68 19.07 23.93
C ALA A 119 49.27 18.49 24.17
N ALA A 120 49.14 17.16 24.31
CA ALA A 120 49.04 16.47 25.61
C ALA A 120 47.68 16.74 26.30
N ALA A 121 46.91 15.79 26.80
CA ALA A 121 47.09 14.36 27.03
C ALA A 121 45.68 13.74 27.16
N PRO A 122 45.56 12.40 27.05
CA PRO A 122 44.32 11.68 27.24
C PRO A 122 44.07 11.45 28.74
N THR A 123 42.85 11.67 29.21
CA THR A 123 42.37 11.00 30.43
C THR A 123 41.57 9.79 30.00
N GLY A 124 42.24 8.64 29.95
CA GLY A 124 41.57 7.37 30.11
C GLY A 124 41.10 7.19 31.55
N PHE A 125 40.10 6.35 31.76
CA PHE A 125 40.13 5.41 32.88
C PHE A 125 39.40 4.13 32.47
N CYS A 126 40.11 3.02 32.57
CA CYS A 126 39.63 1.66 32.39
C CYS A 126 38.76 1.23 33.58
N SER A 127 37.75 0.40 33.26
CA SER A 127 37.22 -0.86 33.86
C SER A 127 37.84 -1.43 35.16
N PRO A 128 37.41 -2.58 35.74
CA PRO A 128 36.28 -3.51 35.47
C PRO A 128 35.52 -4.01 36.75
N ASP A 129 34.56 -4.91 36.51
CA ASP A 129 34.15 -6.13 37.26
C ASP A 129 33.57 -6.11 38.70
N GLY A 130 32.56 -6.98 38.89
CA GLY A 130 32.48 -7.81 40.10
C GLY A 130 31.13 -7.99 40.80
N GLY A 131 30.56 -9.20 40.69
CA GLY A 131 29.75 -9.88 41.72
C GLY A 131 28.23 -9.78 41.56
N GLN A 132 27.42 -10.83 41.64
CA GLN A 132 27.56 -12.24 42.03
C GLN A 132 26.52 -13.06 41.27
#